data_AF-A0A518HRI7-F1
#
_entry.id   AF-A0A518HRI7-F1
#
_cell.length_a   1.000
_cell.length_b   1.000
_cell.length_c   1.000
_cell.angle_alpha   90.00
_cell.angle_beta   90.00
_cell.angle_gamma   90.00
#
_symmetry.space_group_name_H-M   'P 1'
#
loop_
_entity.id
_entity.type
_entity.pdbx_description
1 polymer ?
#
loop_
_entity_poly.entity_id
_entity_poly.type
_entity_poly.pdbx_seq_one_letter_code
_entity_poly.pdbx_strand_id
1 'polypeptide(L)'
;MVQTMEQRSLLAADVSFDFQSRELRITGGDLADHVDIRDLGNGSVRISIQSEGAGAESFEYPSSAISWVHFKALGGNDEFRNVSELPSLVHGGEGSDVLHGGSSVDVFFGEAPRCRDWCHK
;
A
#
# COMPACT_ATOMS: atom_id res chain seq x y z
N MET A 1 16.37 -23.91 -10.31
CA MET A 1 15.26 -23.03 -10.72
C MET A 1 15.15 -21.97 -9.64
N VAL A 2 15.84 -20.84 -9.81
CA VAL A 2 15.78 -19.72 -8.85
C VAL A 2 14.87 -18.68 -9.48
N GLN A 3 13.74 -18.42 -8.86
CA GLN A 3 12.91 -17.28 -9.21
C GLN A 3 13.62 -16.06 -8.62
N THR A 4 14.60 -15.54 -9.36
CA THR A 4 15.08 -14.18 -9.13
C THR A 4 13.91 -13.28 -9.52
N MET A 5 13.24 -12.79 -8.48
CA MET A 5 12.32 -11.67 -8.53
C MET A 5 13.03 -10.58 -9.33
N GLU A 6 12.61 -10.38 -10.58
CA GLU A 6 13.13 -9.30 -11.38
C GLU A 6 12.74 -8.02 -10.66
N GLN A 7 13.74 -7.43 -10.02
CA GLN A 7 13.70 -6.08 -9.51
C GLN A 7 13.57 -5.15 -10.72
N ARG A 8 12.36 -5.05 -11.28
CA ARG A 8 11.96 -3.99 -12.22
C ARG A 8 11.71 -2.68 -11.45
N SER A 9 12.52 -2.46 -10.42
CA SER A 9 12.49 -1.32 -9.50
C SER A 9 13.30 -0.16 -10.08
N LEU A 10 12.81 0.41 -11.18
CA LEU A 10 13.28 1.74 -11.58
C LEU A 10 12.14 2.73 -11.81
N LEU A 11 10.87 2.30 -11.83
CA LEU A 11 9.71 3.19 -12.03
C LEU A 11 8.43 2.78 -11.26
N ALA A 12 8.40 1.63 -10.59
CA ALA A 12 7.21 1.09 -9.94
C ALA A 12 7.44 0.90 -8.43
N ALA A 13 6.36 1.02 -7.65
CA ALA A 13 6.35 0.79 -6.22
C ALA A 13 6.99 -0.57 -5.82
N ASP A 14 7.80 -0.58 -4.76
CA ASP A 14 8.41 -1.77 -4.18
C ASP A 14 7.49 -2.43 -3.14
N VAL A 15 7.38 -3.77 -3.19
CA VAL A 15 6.64 -4.55 -2.20
C VAL A 15 7.57 -5.57 -1.55
N SER A 16 7.66 -5.51 -0.24
CA SER A 16 8.47 -6.41 0.57
C SER A 16 7.67 -6.97 1.73
N PHE A 17 7.75 -8.28 1.97
CA PHE A 17 7.06 -8.92 3.09
C PHE A 17 8.06 -9.57 4.04
N ASP A 18 7.99 -9.17 5.31
CA ASP A 18 8.80 -9.77 6.37
C ASP A 18 7.99 -10.82 7.14
N PHE A 19 8.42 -12.09 7.03
CA PHE A 19 7.74 -13.22 7.67
C PHE A 19 7.96 -13.28 9.20
N GLN A 20 9.01 -12.64 9.73
CA GLN A 20 9.34 -12.68 11.17
C GLN A 20 8.50 -11.68 11.95
N SER A 21 8.41 -10.45 11.44
CA SER A 21 7.63 -9.34 11.96
C SER A 21 6.19 -9.33 11.42
N ARG A 22 5.87 -10.17 10.43
CA ARG A 22 4.54 -10.27 9.78
C ARG A 22 4.09 -8.92 9.23
N GLU A 23 5.05 -8.17 8.72
CA GLU A 23 4.87 -6.81 8.23
C GLU A 23 4.96 -6.79 6.71
N LEU A 24 3.94 -6.23 6.07
CA LEU A 24 3.95 -5.97 4.63
C LEU A 24 4.37 -4.53 4.40
N ARG A 25 5.53 -4.31 3.79
CA ARG A 25 6.04 -2.99 3.42
C ARG A 25 5.77 -2.73 1.94
N ILE A 26 5.17 -1.58 1.67
CA ILE A 26 4.90 -1.08 0.33
C ILE A 26 5.52 0.30 0.24
N THR A 27 6.42 0.51 -0.71
CA THR A 27 7.08 1.81 -0.94
C THR A 27 6.73 2.28 -2.34
N GLY A 28 5.98 3.38 -2.45
CA GLY A 28 5.67 4.07 -3.69
C GLY A 28 6.87 4.79 -4.31
N GLY A 29 6.61 5.55 -5.37
CA GLY A 29 7.57 6.38 -6.09
C GLY A 29 7.29 7.88 -5.95
N ASP A 30 7.87 8.69 -6.84
CA ASP A 30 7.58 10.14 -6.94
C ASP A 30 6.41 10.46 -7.90
N LEU A 31 5.63 9.45 -8.27
CA LEU A 31 4.51 9.52 -9.21
C LEU A 31 3.23 9.09 -8.51
N ALA A 32 2.07 9.43 -9.09
CA ALA A 32 0.79 9.02 -8.53
C ALA A 32 0.67 7.48 -8.47
N ASP A 33 0.63 6.94 -7.26
CA ASP A 33 0.47 5.53 -6.96
C ASP A 33 -0.97 5.23 -6.49
N HIS A 34 -1.59 4.22 -7.08
CA HIS A 34 -2.88 3.70 -6.64
C HIS A 34 -2.70 2.31 -6.00
N VAL A 35 -2.95 2.22 -4.70
CA VAL A 35 -2.85 1.00 -3.90
C VAL A 35 -4.24 0.57 -3.42
N ASP A 36 -4.63 -0.65 -3.74
CA ASP A 36 -5.90 -1.24 -3.36
C ASP A 36 -5.68 -2.58 -2.66
N ILE A 37 -6.16 -2.69 -1.42
CA ILE A 37 -6.06 -3.88 -0.57
C ILE A 37 -7.47 -4.42 -0.35
N ARG A 38 -7.73 -5.63 -0.85
CA ARG A 38 -9.02 -6.31 -0.79
C ARG A 38 -8.91 -7.69 -0.20
N ASP A 39 -9.76 -7.99 0.79
CA ASP A 39 -9.97 -9.36 1.22
C ASP A 39 -10.80 -10.11 0.17
N LEU A 40 -10.39 -11.33 -0.18
CA LEU A 40 -11.07 -12.17 -1.18
C LEU A 40 -12.14 -13.09 -0.56
N GLY A 41 -12.35 -13.03 0.76
CA GLY A 41 -13.31 -13.86 1.49
C GLY A 41 -12.89 -15.32 1.65
N ASN A 42 -11.70 -15.70 1.15
CA ASN A 42 -11.13 -17.04 1.25
C ASN A 42 -9.97 -17.13 2.26
N GLY A 43 -9.80 -16.09 3.10
CA GLY A 43 -8.67 -15.96 4.02
C GLY A 43 -7.38 -15.43 3.37
N SER A 44 -7.47 -14.95 2.13
CA SER A 44 -6.38 -14.27 1.43
C SER A 44 -6.77 -12.84 1.09
N VAL A 45 -5.78 -11.97 1.12
CA VAL A 45 -5.89 -10.56 0.76
C VAL A 45 -5.07 -10.35 -0.51
N ARG A 46 -5.69 -9.66 -1.46
CA ARG A 46 -5.04 -9.20 -2.68
C ARG A 46 -4.65 -7.73 -2.50
N ILE A 47 -3.39 -7.45 -2.76
CA ILE A 47 -2.83 -6.10 -2.82
C ILE A 47 -2.55 -5.79 -4.28
N SER A 48 -3.17 -4.77 -4.82
CA SER A 48 -2.96 -4.29 -6.18
C SER A 48 -2.32 -2.91 -6.11
N ILE A 49 -1.26 -2.70 -6.88
CA ILE A 49 -0.52 -1.44 -6.91
C ILE A 49 -0.36 -1.04 -8.36
N GLN A 50 -0.66 0.22 -8.66
CA GLN A 50 -0.52 0.80 -9.98
C GLN A 50 0.13 2.17 -9.85
N SER A 51 1.38 2.26 -10.29
CA SER A 51 2.08 3.55 -10.41
C SER A 51 1.77 4.18 -11.76
N GLU A 52 1.66 5.51 -11.82
CA GLU A 52 1.48 6.25 -13.07
C GLU A 52 2.65 5.97 -14.03
N GLY A 53 2.34 5.55 -15.26
CA GLY A 53 3.36 5.17 -16.25
C GLY A 53 3.98 3.78 -16.05
N ALA A 54 3.59 3.05 -14.99
CA ALA A 54 3.92 1.65 -14.78
C ALA A 54 2.71 0.72 -15.02
N GLY A 55 2.99 -0.58 -15.14
CA GLY A 55 1.95 -1.60 -15.16
C GLY A 55 1.34 -1.78 -13.76
N ALA A 56 0.10 -2.28 -13.70
CA ALA A 56 -0.47 -2.71 -12.44
C ALA A 56 0.17 -4.03 -12.01
N GLU A 57 0.61 -4.08 -10.76
CA GLU A 57 1.13 -5.27 -10.09
C GLU A 57 0.13 -5.74 -9.04
N SER A 58 0.01 -7.05 -8.84
CA SER A 58 -0.87 -7.57 -7.81
C SER A 58 -0.28 -8.78 -7.13
N PHE A 59 -0.34 -8.76 -5.80
CA PHE A 59 0.19 -9.77 -4.91
C PHE A 59 -0.95 -10.34 -4.07
N GLU A 60 -0.88 -11.63 -3.76
CA GLU A 60 -1.84 -12.31 -2.90
C GLU A 60 -1.11 -12.91 -1.72
N TYR A 61 -1.58 -12.57 -0.52
CA TYR A 61 -1.03 -13.09 0.73
C TYR A 61 -2.15 -13.61 1.61
N PRO A 62 -1.92 -14.65 2.42
CA PRO A 62 -2.89 -15.07 3.42
C PRO A 62 -3.05 -13.94 4.46
N SER A 63 -4.29 -13.52 4.73
CA SER A 63 -4.59 -12.45 5.68
C SER A 63 -4.06 -12.77 7.09
N SER A 64 -4.08 -14.06 7.44
CA SER A 64 -3.51 -14.55 8.69
C SER A 64 -1.98 -14.44 8.78
N ALA A 65 -1.25 -14.29 7.67
CA ALA A 65 0.20 -14.08 7.73
C ALA A 65 0.56 -12.61 8.00
N ILE A 66 -0.29 -11.67 7.61
CA ILE A 66 -0.04 -10.23 7.75
C ILE A 66 -0.61 -9.76 9.09
N SER A 67 0.21 -9.11 9.91
CA SER A 67 -0.23 -8.46 11.14
C SER A 67 -0.42 -6.96 10.98
N TRP A 68 0.35 -6.33 10.11
CA TRP A 68 0.22 -4.90 9.81
C TRP A 68 0.77 -4.59 8.41
N VAL A 69 0.17 -3.59 7.74
CA VAL A 69 0.61 -3.09 6.43
C VAL A 69 1.24 -1.71 6.59
N HIS A 70 2.48 -1.52 6.14
CA HIS A 70 3.16 -0.24 6.12
C HIS A 70 3.28 0.25 4.68
N PHE A 71 2.52 1.28 4.31
CA PHE A 71 2.63 1.95 3.02
C PHE A 71 3.33 3.31 3.16
N LYS A 72 4.27 3.58 2.26
CA LYS A 72 4.96 4.87 2.16
C LYS A 72 4.95 5.33 0.71
N ALA A 73 4.17 6.34 0.40
CA ALA A 73 3.96 6.77 -0.98
C ALA A 73 5.13 7.60 -1.53
N LEU A 74 5.79 8.41 -0.68
CA LEU A 74 6.88 9.36 -1.02
C LEU A 74 6.39 10.66 -1.64
N GLY A 75 6.06 10.70 -2.92
CA GLY A 75 5.62 11.93 -3.58
C GLY A 75 4.72 11.66 -4.77
N GLY A 76 3.83 12.59 -5.09
CA GLY A 76 2.79 12.37 -6.09
C GLY A 76 1.41 12.55 -5.49
N ASN A 77 0.36 12.26 -6.25
CA ASN A 77 -0.99 12.25 -5.70
C ASN A 77 -1.41 10.81 -5.53
N ASP A 78 -1.19 10.28 -4.33
CA ASP A 78 -1.30 8.84 -4.09
C ASP A 78 -2.69 8.49 -3.56
N GLU A 79 -3.24 7.37 -4.01
CA GLU A 79 -4.52 6.85 -3.54
C GLU A 79 -4.29 5.50 -2.86
N PHE A 80 -4.48 5.47 -1.54
CA PHE A 80 -4.45 4.24 -0.77
C PHE A 80 -5.86 3.85 -0.36
N ARG A 81 -6.24 2.62 -0.64
CA ARG A 81 -7.53 2.07 -0.25
C ARG A 81 -7.38 0.70 0.39
N ASN A 82 -7.67 0.63 1.67
CA ASN A 82 -7.81 -0.61 2.39
C ASN A 82 -9.30 -0.91 2.62
N VAL A 83 -9.80 -2.03 2.09
CA VAL A 83 -11.16 -2.51 2.41
C VAL A 83 -11.12 -3.85 3.16
N SER A 84 -9.95 -4.20 3.71
CA SER A 84 -9.76 -5.39 4.54
C SER A 84 -9.82 -5.06 6.04
N GLU A 85 -9.72 -6.09 6.88
CA GLU A 85 -9.59 -5.96 8.34
C GLU A 85 -8.13 -5.84 8.79
N LEU A 86 -7.18 -5.72 7.86
CA LEU A 86 -5.77 -5.54 8.18
C LEU A 86 -5.53 -4.11 8.66
N PRO A 87 -4.84 -3.92 9.79
CA PRO A 87 -4.45 -2.59 10.20
C PRO A 87 -3.33 -2.05 9.30
N SER A 88 -3.43 -0.77 8.94
CA SER A 88 -2.47 -0.12 8.04
C SER A 88 -1.86 1.14 8.63
N LEU A 89 -0.58 1.33 8.33
CA LEU A 89 0.21 2.52 8.65
C LEU A 89 0.58 3.11 7.31
N VAL A 90 0.05 4.29 7.02
CA VAL A 90 0.23 4.92 5.71
C VAL A 90 0.88 6.28 5.86
N HIS A 91 1.93 6.50 5.09
CA HIS A 91 2.58 7.78 4.92
C HIS A 91 2.31 8.25 3.49
N GLY A 92 1.46 9.27 3.35
CA GLY A 92 1.12 9.86 2.05
C GLY A 92 2.30 10.60 1.41
N GLY A 93 3.25 11.10 2.22
CA GLY A 93 4.37 11.84 1.67
C GLY A 93 3.96 13.20 1.10
N GLU A 94 4.65 13.66 0.05
CA GLU A 94 4.41 14.96 -0.58
C GLU A 94 3.39 14.88 -1.71
N GLY A 95 2.24 15.54 -1.52
CA GLY A 95 1.28 15.77 -2.59
C GLY A 95 -0.15 15.82 -2.07
N SER A 96 -1.13 15.56 -2.92
CA SER A 96 -2.53 15.50 -2.53
C SER A 96 -3.00 14.05 -2.47
N ASP A 97 -2.72 13.42 -1.33
CA ASP A 97 -2.99 11.99 -1.13
C ASP A 97 -4.41 11.73 -0.64
N VAL A 98 -4.98 10.62 -1.06
CA VAL A 98 -6.30 10.13 -0.70
C VAL A 98 -6.12 8.79 0.01
N LEU A 99 -6.25 8.81 1.35
CA LEU A 99 -5.99 7.64 2.19
C LEU A 99 -7.29 7.14 2.82
N HIS A 100 -7.74 5.97 2.36
CA HIS A 100 -8.93 5.28 2.86
C HIS A 100 -8.55 4.03 3.65
N GLY A 101 -8.91 4.04 4.93
CA GLY A 101 -8.73 2.92 5.84
C GLY A 101 -9.77 1.83 5.69
N GLY A 102 -9.40 0.66 6.19
CA GLY A 102 -10.28 -0.48 6.29
C GLY A 102 -11.10 -0.42 7.57
N SER A 103 -11.68 -1.55 7.96
CA SER A 103 -12.47 -1.66 9.19
C SER A 103 -11.60 -1.79 10.46
N SER A 104 -10.28 -1.71 10.32
CA SER A 104 -9.30 -1.98 11.38
C SER A 104 -8.64 -0.70 11.88
N VAL A 105 -7.70 -0.81 12.83
CA VAL A 105 -6.98 0.37 13.33
C VAL A 105 -5.99 0.85 12.27
N ASP A 106 -6.35 1.93 11.58
CA ASP A 106 -5.48 2.58 10.60
C ASP A 106 -4.84 3.85 11.17
N VAL A 107 -3.57 4.06 10.81
CA VAL A 107 -2.78 5.24 11.19
C VAL A 107 -2.30 5.92 9.92
N PHE A 108 -2.77 7.14 9.69
CA PHE A 108 -2.45 7.92 8.49
C PHE A 108 -1.62 9.16 8.82
N PHE A 109 -0.49 9.28 8.13
CA PHE A 109 0.38 10.44 8.12
C PHE A 109 0.32 11.07 6.74
N GLY A 110 -0.58 12.04 6.56
CA GLY A 110 -0.50 12.95 5.41
C GLY A 110 0.60 13.95 5.69
N GLU A 111 1.77 13.78 5.09
CA GLU A 111 2.89 14.73 5.23
C GLU A 111 2.74 15.96 4.32
N ALA A 112 1.60 16.07 3.64
CA ALA A 112 1.22 17.23 2.84
C ALA A 112 1.00 18.48 3.69
N PRO A 113 1.47 19.68 3.26
CA PRO A 113 1.18 20.94 3.94
C PRO A 113 -0.31 21.34 3.89
N ARG A 114 -1.18 20.56 3.23
CA ARG A 114 -2.64 20.77 3.16
C ARG A 114 -3.40 19.45 3.00
N CYS A 115 -3.68 18.74 4.10
CA CYS A 115 -4.81 17.79 4.13
C CYS A 115 -6.12 18.57 3.96
N ARG A 116 -6.54 18.79 2.71
CA ARG A 116 -7.84 19.33 2.33
C ARG A 116 -8.58 18.23 1.58
N ASP A 117 -9.25 17.35 2.34
CA ASP A 117 -10.69 17.13 2.19
C ASP A 117 -11.17 15.83 2.84
N TRP A 118 -10.42 14.72 2.93
CA TRP A 118 -10.94 13.50 3.57
C TRP A 118 -9.90 12.61 4.24
N CYS A 119 -9.58 12.91 5.50
CA CYS A 119 -9.07 11.90 6.44
C CYS A 119 -10.22 11.54 7.39
N HIS A 120 -11.15 10.70 6.95
CA HIS A 120 -12.23 10.18 7.80
C HIS A 120 -11.87 8.78 8.28
N LYS A 121 -12.02 8.60 9.60
CA LYS A 121 -12.06 7.30 10.26
C LYS A 121 -13.36 6.56 9.96
#